data_AF-A0A059X378-F1
#
_entry.id   AF-A0A059X378-F1
#
_cell.length_a   1.000
_cell.length_b   1.000
_cell.length_c   1.000
_cell.angle_alpha   90.00
_cell.angle_beta   90.00
_cell.angle_gamma   90.00
#
_symmetry.space_group_name_H-M   'P 1'
#
loop_
_entity.id
_entity.type
_entity.pdbx_description
1 polymer ?
#
loop_
_entity_poly.entity_id
_entity_poly.type
_entity_poly.pdbx_seq_one_letter_code
_entity_poly.pdbx_strand_id
1 'polypeptide(L)'
;MTSKALALLALPLLLAACAPEVESSIYVQDIEQAAASGEALSVPALLRIPQSSKDACEKGLQTLIKNLATLAPTTGKGRCIEKSNNQSTDQLAEIETEMVIAHPTATFDPKNLLLLEVMPQDETTYDLTFRLLKPIDDIVKVLAASSDELTAEFDPARFTFTLNNDSRGSIELLPNHVFVDEQPGLPELGAQTLERRQAVEIVFSDVASSYVEKANGYRFATVTVLQ
;
A
#
# COMPACT_ATOMS: atom_id res chain seq x y z
N MET A 1 45.88 24.07 -34.25
CA MET A 1 45.11 22.89 -34.69
C MET A 1 44.39 22.32 -33.49
N THR A 2 43.06 22.36 -33.53
CA THR A 2 42.12 21.88 -32.52
C THR A 2 41.84 20.39 -32.67
N SER A 3 41.89 19.63 -31.58
CA SER A 3 41.08 18.41 -31.30
C SER A 3 41.35 18.03 -29.84
N LYS A 4 40.44 18.29 -28.89
CA LYS A 4 39.21 17.52 -28.59
C LYS A 4 39.50 16.02 -28.47
N ALA A 5 39.73 15.56 -27.24
CA ALA A 5 39.47 14.19 -26.84
C ALA A 5 38.40 14.24 -25.73
N LEU A 6 37.32 13.54 -26.03
CA LEU A 6 36.00 13.53 -25.45
C LEU A 6 36.04 12.89 -24.05
N ALA A 7 35.59 13.60 -23.01
CA ALA A 7 35.30 13.00 -21.72
C ALA A 7 34.04 12.13 -21.85
N LEU A 8 34.20 10.80 -21.82
CA LEU A 8 33.11 9.87 -21.54
C LEU A 8 32.68 10.09 -20.09
N LEU A 9 31.74 11.00 -19.86
CA LEU A 9 30.89 10.97 -18.67
C LEU A 9 29.95 9.77 -18.85
N ALA A 10 30.27 8.66 -18.21
CA ALA A 10 29.28 7.66 -17.85
C ALA A 10 28.27 8.36 -16.95
N LEU A 11 27.15 8.80 -17.53
CA LEU A 11 25.98 9.24 -16.77
C LEU A 11 25.61 8.06 -15.86
N PRO A 12 25.60 8.22 -14.51
CA PRO A 12 24.85 7.28 -13.70
C PRO A 12 23.41 7.42 -14.17
N LEU A 13 22.87 6.34 -14.74
CA LEU A 13 21.44 6.22 -14.99
C LEU A 13 20.75 6.60 -13.68
N LEU A 14 20.00 7.70 -13.72
CA LEU A 14 19.11 8.10 -12.65
C LEU A 14 18.14 6.93 -12.48
N LEU A 15 18.39 6.10 -11.46
CA LEU A 15 17.46 5.11 -10.96
C LEU A 15 16.29 5.91 -10.39
N ALA A 16 15.37 6.32 -11.26
CA ALA A 16 14.05 6.73 -10.83
C ALA A 16 13.45 5.49 -10.16
N ALA A 17 13.19 5.58 -8.86
CA ALA A 17 12.66 4.47 -8.09
C ALA A 17 11.22 4.22 -8.54
N CYS A 18 11.04 3.34 -9.52
CA CYS A 18 9.73 2.95 -10.02
C CYS A 18 9.15 1.91 -9.06
N ALA A 19 8.54 2.33 -7.95
CA ALA A 19 7.86 1.43 -7.02
C ALA A 19 6.33 1.58 -7.14
N PRO A 20 5.56 0.49 -7.32
CA PRO A 20 4.12 0.51 -7.11
C PRO A 20 3.79 0.96 -5.69
N GLU A 21 2.73 1.74 -5.50
CA GLU A 21 2.27 2.13 -4.17
C GLU A 21 0.84 1.64 -3.91
N VAL A 22 0.60 1.19 -2.69
CA VAL A 22 -0.74 0.94 -2.15
C VAL A 22 -0.95 1.84 -0.96
N GLU A 23 -2.07 2.56 -0.97
CA GLU A 23 -2.46 3.46 0.11
C GLU A 23 -3.90 3.16 0.55
N SER A 24 -4.15 3.14 1.86
CA SER A 24 -5.51 3.08 2.39
C SER A 24 -5.61 3.74 3.78
N SER A 25 -6.81 4.19 4.12
CA SER A 25 -7.13 4.67 5.47
C SER A 25 -7.87 3.60 6.24
N ILE A 26 -7.36 3.28 7.43
CA ILE A 26 -7.93 2.30 8.35
C ILE A 26 -8.52 3.08 9.53
N TYR A 27 -9.77 2.81 9.89
CA TYR A 27 -10.40 3.35 11.08
C TYR A 27 -10.47 2.28 12.16
N VAL A 28 -10.27 2.66 13.43
CA VAL A 28 -10.34 1.72 14.56
C VAL A 28 -11.73 1.11 14.65
N GLN A 29 -12.78 1.88 14.38
CA GLN A 29 -14.14 1.33 14.36
C GLN A 29 -14.33 0.23 13.31
N ASP A 30 -13.67 0.31 12.15
CA ASP A 30 -13.74 -0.75 11.13
C ASP A 30 -13.06 -2.04 11.63
N ILE A 31 -11.95 -1.90 12.38
CA ILE A 31 -11.27 -3.03 13.02
C ILE A 31 -12.19 -3.68 14.06
N GLU A 32 -12.76 -2.89 14.97
CA GLU A 32 -13.70 -3.35 16.00
C GLU A 32 -14.92 -4.03 15.36
N GLN A 33 -15.49 -3.43 14.32
CA GLN A 33 -16.66 -3.95 13.62
C GLN A 33 -16.35 -5.28 12.91
N ALA A 34 -15.26 -5.36 12.15
CA ALA A 34 -14.86 -6.59 11.45
C ALA A 34 -14.58 -7.74 12.45
N ALA A 35 -13.97 -7.42 13.60
CA ALA A 35 -13.72 -8.40 14.66
C ALA A 35 -15.02 -8.88 15.33
N ALA A 36 -15.96 -7.95 15.62
CA ALA A 36 -17.18 -8.26 16.37
C ALA A 36 -18.27 -8.93 15.52
N SER A 37 -18.46 -8.50 14.28
CA SER A 37 -19.50 -9.07 13.39
C SER A 37 -19.04 -10.35 12.70
N GLY A 38 -17.72 -10.53 12.54
CA GLY A 38 -17.15 -11.58 11.68
C GLY A 38 -17.44 -11.35 10.18
N GLU A 39 -17.94 -10.17 9.82
CA GLU A 39 -18.21 -9.76 8.44
C GLU A 39 -17.02 -8.99 7.87
N ALA A 40 -16.92 -9.01 6.54
CA ALA A 40 -15.92 -8.24 5.81
C ALA A 40 -16.42 -6.82 5.51
N LEU A 41 -15.54 -5.83 5.63
CA LEU A 41 -15.80 -4.44 5.33
C LEU A 41 -14.93 -4.00 4.15
N SER A 42 -15.52 -3.40 3.12
CA SER A 42 -14.76 -2.76 2.05
C SER A 42 -14.44 -1.31 2.43
N VAL A 43 -13.17 -0.95 2.38
CA VAL A 43 -12.68 0.42 2.55
C VAL A 43 -11.97 0.90 1.28
N PRO A 44 -11.98 2.21 0.98
CA PRO A 44 -11.26 2.74 -0.17
C PRO A 44 -9.75 2.50 -0.08
N ALA A 45 -9.16 2.17 -1.22
CA ALA A 45 -7.71 2.10 -1.38
C ALA A 45 -7.30 2.74 -2.71
N LEU A 46 -6.04 3.16 -2.78
CA LEU A 46 -5.41 3.70 -3.98
C LEU A 46 -4.29 2.75 -4.39
N LEU A 47 -4.29 2.39 -5.67
CA LEU A 47 -3.17 1.71 -6.31
C LEU A 47 -2.48 2.72 -7.23
N ARG A 48 -1.18 2.94 -7.03
CA ARG A 48 -0.35 3.80 -7.87
C ARG A 48 0.66 2.96 -8.62
N ILE A 49 0.68 3.10 -9.94
CA ILE A 49 1.53 2.31 -10.83
C ILE A 49 2.49 3.27 -11.54
N PRO A 50 3.82 3.08 -11.44
CA PRO A 50 4.78 3.90 -12.15
C PRO A 50 4.58 3.90 -13.66
N GLN A 51 4.71 5.06 -14.28
CA GLN A 51 4.55 5.31 -15.70
C GLN A 51 5.82 5.96 -16.26
N SER A 52 6.17 5.61 -17.49
CA SER A 52 7.37 6.15 -18.16
C SER A 52 7.30 7.66 -18.41
N SER A 53 6.09 8.22 -18.54
CA SER A 53 5.86 9.66 -18.72
C SER A 53 4.39 10.00 -18.44
N LYS A 54 4.11 11.31 -18.32
CA LYS A 54 2.74 11.82 -18.25
C LYS A 54 1.91 11.45 -19.48
N ASP A 55 2.46 11.62 -20.69
CA ASP A 55 1.76 11.31 -21.93
C ASP A 55 1.44 9.82 -22.07
N ALA A 56 2.37 8.94 -21.65
CA ALA A 56 2.15 7.50 -21.57
C ALA A 56 1.00 7.20 -20.60
N CYS A 57 1.07 7.74 -19.38
CA CYS A 57 0.01 7.59 -18.39
C CYS A 57 -1.36 8.00 -18.95
N GLU A 58 -1.49 9.19 -19.54
CA GLU A 58 -2.77 9.70 -20.04
C GLU A 58 -3.35 8.83 -21.16
N LYS A 59 -2.50 8.25 -22.01
CA LYS A 59 -2.91 7.32 -23.08
C LYS A 59 -3.27 5.94 -22.53
N GLY A 60 -2.52 5.43 -21.56
CA GLY A 60 -2.63 4.08 -21.01
C GLY A 60 -3.64 3.93 -19.86
N LEU A 61 -4.03 5.02 -19.18
CA LEU A 61 -4.80 4.98 -17.94
C LEU A 61 -6.09 4.17 -18.03
N GLN A 62 -6.89 4.35 -19.08
CA GLN A 62 -8.14 3.61 -19.24
C GLN A 62 -7.92 2.11 -19.46
N THR A 63 -6.83 1.74 -20.13
CA THR A 63 -6.42 0.34 -20.28
C THR A 63 -5.97 -0.23 -18.93
N LEU A 64 -5.19 0.51 -18.15
CA LEU A 64 -4.78 0.11 -16.80
C LEU A 64 -5.98 -0.11 -15.88
N ILE A 65 -6.95 0.82 -15.86
CA ILE A 65 -8.19 0.69 -15.09
C ILE A 65 -8.97 -0.56 -15.53
N LYS A 66 -9.12 -0.77 -16.83
CA LYS A 66 -9.81 -1.95 -17.37
C LYS A 66 -9.11 -3.26 -16.99
N ASN A 67 -7.78 -3.29 -17.06
CA ASN A 67 -6.98 -4.45 -16.68
C ASN A 67 -7.10 -4.71 -15.17
N LEU A 68 -6.99 -3.68 -14.33
CA LEU A 68 -7.17 -3.78 -12.88
C LEU A 68 -8.56 -4.29 -12.52
N ALA A 69 -9.62 -3.86 -13.22
CA ALA A 69 -10.98 -4.32 -12.99
C ALA A 69 -11.19 -5.83 -13.23
N THR A 70 -10.25 -6.51 -13.92
CA THR A 70 -10.26 -7.97 -14.03
C THR A 70 -9.74 -8.67 -12.77
N LEU A 71 -8.98 -7.94 -11.96
CA LEU A 71 -8.26 -8.43 -10.79
C LEU A 71 -8.76 -7.90 -9.46
N ALA A 72 -9.39 -6.71 -9.44
CA ALA A 72 -9.81 -5.96 -8.25
C ALA A 72 -11.15 -5.25 -8.48
N PRO A 73 -11.95 -5.01 -7.44
CA PRO A 73 -12.96 -3.96 -7.48
C PRO A 73 -12.31 -2.62 -7.81
N THR A 74 -12.90 -1.87 -8.72
CA THR A 74 -12.46 -0.50 -9.05
C THR A 74 -13.67 0.38 -9.18
N THR A 75 -13.55 1.66 -8.83
CA THR A 75 -14.62 2.64 -9.04
C THR A 75 -14.69 3.13 -10.49
N GLY A 76 -13.76 2.66 -11.35
CA GLY A 76 -13.54 3.17 -12.69
C GLY A 76 -12.85 4.54 -12.73
N LYS A 77 -12.50 5.11 -11.57
CA LYS A 77 -11.79 6.39 -11.49
C LYS A 77 -10.29 6.17 -11.37
N GLY A 78 -9.55 7.03 -12.05
CA GLY A 78 -8.11 7.13 -11.92
C GLY A 78 -7.61 8.44 -12.51
N ARG A 79 -6.36 8.78 -12.22
CA ARG A 79 -5.70 9.99 -12.70
C ARG A 79 -4.20 9.79 -12.80
N CYS A 80 -3.57 10.55 -13.68
CA CYS A 80 -2.12 10.66 -13.73
C CYS A 80 -1.68 11.72 -12.72
N ILE A 81 -0.76 11.34 -11.84
CA ILE A 81 -0.19 12.22 -10.82
C ILE A 81 1.33 12.27 -10.97
N GLU A 82 1.89 13.38 -10.51
CA GLU A 82 3.32 13.56 -10.40
C GLU A 82 3.67 13.63 -8.92
N LYS A 83 4.57 12.76 -8.47
CA LYS A 83 5.04 12.73 -7.08
C LYS A 83 6.54 13.03 -7.08
N SER A 84 6.90 14.16 -6.50
CA SER A 84 8.32 14.50 -6.32
C SER A 84 8.78 14.04 -4.95
N ASN A 85 9.88 13.31 -4.93
CA ASN A 85 10.68 13.08 -3.73
C ASN A 85 11.96 13.93 -3.82
N ASN A 86 12.83 13.87 -2.81
CA ASN A 86 14.04 14.71 -2.74
C ASN A 86 15.07 14.41 -3.86
N GLN A 87 14.85 13.40 -4.70
CA GLN A 87 15.83 12.85 -5.64
C GLN A 87 15.27 12.58 -7.05
N SER A 88 13.96 12.32 -7.18
CA SER A 88 13.27 12.07 -8.45
C SER A 88 11.84 12.62 -8.45
N THR A 89 11.32 12.78 -9.66
CA THR A 89 9.92 13.08 -9.92
C THR A 89 9.33 11.90 -10.66
N ASP A 90 8.46 11.16 -9.98
CA ASP A 90 7.86 9.94 -10.51
C ASP A 90 6.48 10.26 -11.08
N GLN A 91 6.21 9.74 -12.28
CA GLN A 91 4.89 9.80 -12.91
C GLN A 91 4.13 8.53 -12.54
N LEU A 92 2.95 8.66 -11.96
CA LEU A 92 2.17 7.53 -11.46
C LEU A 92 0.75 7.58 -12.03
N ALA A 93 0.22 6.42 -12.43
CA ALA A 93 -1.21 6.22 -12.63
C ALA A 93 -1.82 5.85 -11.28
N GLU A 94 -2.61 6.73 -10.69
CA GLU A 94 -3.37 6.49 -9.47
C GLU A 94 -4.77 6.00 -9.82
N ILE A 95 -5.16 4.83 -9.30
CA ILE A 95 -6.44 4.19 -9.58
C ILE A 95 -7.13 3.86 -8.25
N GLU A 96 -8.41 4.21 -8.16
CA GLU A 96 -9.24 3.88 -7.00
C GLU A 96 -9.65 2.40 -7.02
N THR A 97 -9.39 1.72 -5.92
CA THR A 97 -9.75 0.32 -5.66
C THR A 97 -10.25 0.16 -4.23
N GLU A 98 -10.36 -1.07 -3.76
CA GLU A 98 -10.86 -1.39 -2.43
C GLU A 98 -9.87 -2.29 -1.70
N MET A 99 -9.78 -2.09 -0.39
CA MET A 99 -9.19 -3.04 0.55
C MET A 99 -10.31 -3.63 1.40
N VAL A 100 -10.23 -4.93 1.66
CA VAL A 100 -11.13 -5.59 2.60
C VAL A 100 -10.49 -5.62 3.98
N ILE A 101 -11.24 -5.21 5.00
CA ILE A 101 -10.93 -5.44 6.42
C ILE A 101 -11.82 -6.59 6.88
N ALA A 102 -11.23 -7.67 7.41
CA ALA A 102 -12.00 -8.87 7.69
C ALA A 102 -11.42 -9.72 8.84
N HIS A 103 -12.31 -10.38 9.57
CA HIS A 103 -11.95 -11.52 10.42
C HIS A 103 -11.46 -12.70 9.55
N PRO A 104 -10.52 -13.56 10.01
CA PRO A 104 -10.00 -14.70 9.24
C PRO A 104 -11.04 -15.69 8.70
N THR A 105 -12.23 -15.73 9.31
CA THR A 105 -13.33 -16.62 8.90
C THR A 105 -14.36 -15.92 8.01
N ALA A 106 -14.22 -14.61 7.78
CA ALA A 106 -15.15 -13.86 6.97
C ALA A 106 -15.02 -14.25 5.49
N THR A 107 -16.14 -14.20 4.78
CA THR A 107 -16.16 -14.34 3.32
C THR A 107 -16.23 -12.96 2.66
N PHE A 108 -15.45 -12.75 1.61
CA PHE A 108 -15.44 -11.52 0.83
C PHE A 108 -15.29 -11.85 -0.67
N ASP A 109 -15.47 -10.84 -1.54
CA ASP A 109 -15.34 -11.04 -2.98
C ASP A 109 -13.92 -11.53 -3.32
N PRO A 110 -13.75 -12.71 -3.95
CA PRO A 110 -12.45 -13.26 -4.31
C PRO A 110 -11.68 -12.42 -5.34
N LYS A 111 -12.33 -11.42 -5.96
CA LYS A 111 -11.65 -10.40 -6.76
C LYS A 111 -10.91 -9.39 -5.92
N ASN A 112 -11.04 -9.31 -4.60
CA ASN A 112 -10.20 -8.35 -3.86
C ASN A 112 -8.71 -8.68 -4.01
N LEU A 113 -7.87 -7.65 -4.08
CA LEU A 113 -6.41 -7.81 -4.09
C LEU A 113 -5.78 -7.51 -2.74
N LEU A 114 -6.40 -6.63 -1.96
CA LEU A 114 -5.85 -6.10 -0.73
C LEU A 114 -6.70 -6.59 0.44
N LEU A 115 -6.07 -7.24 1.41
CA LEU A 115 -6.73 -7.76 2.59
C LEU A 115 -5.98 -7.33 3.85
N LEU A 116 -6.71 -6.70 4.76
CA LEU A 116 -6.36 -6.48 6.15
C LEU A 116 -7.12 -7.50 7.01
N GLU A 117 -6.41 -8.54 7.44
CA GLU A 117 -6.93 -9.52 8.40
C GLU A 117 -6.84 -8.95 9.81
N VAL A 118 -7.95 -8.99 10.54
CA VAL A 118 -8.09 -8.55 11.93
C VAL A 118 -8.26 -9.78 12.82
N MET A 119 -7.23 -10.11 13.59
CA MET A 119 -7.26 -11.24 14.52
C MET A 119 -7.47 -10.73 15.96
N PRO A 120 -8.65 -10.93 16.57
CA PRO A 120 -8.87 -10.58 17.97
C PRO A 120 -8.00 -11.46 18.88
N GLN A 121 -7.28 -10.82 19.79
CA GLN A 121 -6.53 -11.47 20.88
C GLN A 121 -7.39 -11.54 22.14
N ASP A 122 -8.17 -10.49 22.39
CA ASP A 122 -9.18 -10.37 23.43
C ASP A 122 -10.31 -9.41 22.98
N GLU A 123 -11.12 -8.91 23.90
CA GLU A 123 -12.25 -8.01 23.60
C GLU A 123 -11.83 -6.64 23.06
N THR A 124 -10.59 -6.21 23.32
CA THR A 124 -10.08 -4.86 23.03
C THR A 124 -8.78 -4.83 22.23
N THR A 125 -8.11 -5.97 22.09
CA THR A 125 -6.81 -6.11 21.44
C THR A 125 -6.91 -6.89 20.14
N TYR A 126 -6.34 -6.33 19.07
CA TYR A 126 -6.42 -6.87 17.71
C TYR A 126 -5.05 -6.89 17.04
N ASP A 127 -4.66 -8.04 16.50
CA ASP A 127 -3.51 -8.14 15.60
C ASP A 127 -3.94 -7.81 14.16
N LEU A 128 -3.18 -6.94 13.51
CA LEU A 128 -3.40 -6.49 12.14
C LEU A 128 -2.40 -7.13 11.20
N THR A 129 -2.91 -7.90 10.24
CA THR A 129 -2.10 -8.59 9.23
C THR A 129 -2.52 -8.14 7.84
N PHE A 130 -1.59 -7.58 7.08
CA PHE A 130 -1.85 -7.20 5.69
C PHE A 130 -1.29 -8.26 4.73
N ARG A 131 -2.02 -8.50 3.64
CA ARG A 131 -1.54 -9.32 2.51
C ARG A 131 -2.13 -8.86 1.20
N LEU A 132 -1.37 -9.13 0.14
CA LEU A 132 -1.93 -9.24 -1.19
C LEU A 132 -2.58 -10.63 -1.36
N LEU A 133 -3.71 -10.67 -2.06
CA LEU A 133 -4.40 -11.93 -2.41
C LEU A 133 -3.84 -12.57 -3.68
N LYS A 134 -2.95 -11.87 -4.38
CA LYS A 134 -2.15 -12.35 -5.50
C LYS A 134 -0.74 -11.78 -5.40
N PRO A 135 0.31 -12.51 -5.85
CA PRO A 135 1.65 -11.94 -5.92
C PRO A 135 1.68 -10.69 -6.79
N ILE A 136 2.52 -9.72 -6.44
CA ILE A 136 2.63 -8.45 -7.16
C ILE A 136 3.03 -8.66 -8.62
N ASP A 137 3.90 -9.63 -8.90
CA ASP A 137 4.31 -9.99 -10.27
C ASP A 137 3.12 -10.38 -11.15
N ASP A 138 2.14 -11.08 -10.58
CA ASP A 138 0.95 -11.50 -11.33
C ASP A 138 -0.01 -10.33 -11.55
N ILE A 139 -0.10 -9.41 -10.59
CA ILE A 139 -0.85 -8.16 -10.73
C ILE A 139 -0.21 -7.32 -11.85
N VAL A 140 1.11 -7.11 -11.80
CA VAL A 140 1.87 -6.35 -12.79
C VAL A 140 1.74 -6.96 -14.19
N LYS A 141 1.85 -8.28 -14.34
CA LYS A 141 1.67 -8.95 -15.65
C LYS A 141 0.32 -8.64 -16.28
N VAL A 142 -0.76 -8.62 -15.49
CA VAL A 142 -2.09 -8.30 -15.99
C VAL A 142 -2.23 -6.82 -16.31
N LEU A 143 -1.67 -5.94 -15.47
CA LEU A 143 -1.66 -4.50 -15.74
C LEU A 143 -0.89 -4.19 -17.03
N ALA A 144 0.22 -4.89 -17.26
CA ALA A 144 1.06 -4.80 -18.47
C ALA A 144 0.44 -5.47 -19.70
N ALA A 145 -0.61 -6.28 -19.54
CA ALA A 145 -1.23 -6.96 -20.66
C ALA A 145 -1.80 -5.92 -21.64
N SER A 146 -1.12 -5.73 -22.78
CA SER A 146 -1.41 -4.73 -23.82
C SER A 146 -0.85 -3.32 -23.57
N SER A 147 0.17 -3.18 -22.71
CA SER A 147 0.91 -1.93 -22.54
C SER A 147 2.42 -2.17 -22.72
N ASP A 148 3.02 -1.49 -23.70
CA ASP A 148 4.49 -1.42 -23.86
C ASP A 148 5.11 -0.38 -22.90
N GLU A 149 4.29 0.28 -22.06
CA GLU A 149 4.66 1.48 -21.30
C GLU A 149 5.01 1.20 -19.83
N LEU A 150 4.79 -0.03 -19.34
CA LEU A 150 5.25 -0.45 -18.01
C LEU A 150 6.68 -0.97 -18.10
N THR A 151 7.59 -0.36 -17.34
CA THR A 151 9.00 -0.77 -17.26
C THR A 151 9.14 -2.10 -16.54
N ALA A 152 10.10 -2.92 -16.98
CA ALA A 152 10.24 -4.33 -16.57
C ALA A 152 10.91 -4.56 -15.20
N GLU A 153 11.40 -3.51 -14.53
CA GLU A 153 12.03 -3.59 -13.20
C GLU A 153 11.34 -2.58 -12.29
N PHE A 154 10.59 -3.09 -11.31
CA PHE A 154 10.02 -2.29 -10.23
C PHE A 154 10.87 -2.48 -8.98
N ASP A 155 11.09 -1.39 -8.25
CA ASP A 155 11.52 -1.47 -6.86
C ASP A 155 10.41 -2.11 -6.01
N PRO A 156 10.73 -2.65 -4.81
CA PRO A 156 9.71 -3.18 -3.90
C PRO A 156 8.57 -2.17 -3.69
N ALA A 157 7.35 -2.67 -3.77
CA ALA A 157 6.15 -1.88 -3.62
C ALA A 157 6.10 -1.20 -2.25
N ARG A 158 5.59 0.04 -2.22
CA ARG A 158 5.37 0.80 -1.00
C ARG A 158 3.96 0.58 -0.50
N PHE A 159 3.81 0.02 0.71
CA PHE A 159 2.52 -0.09 1.39
C PHE A 159 2.42 0.97 2.48
N THR A 160 1.42 1.83 2.37
CA THR A 160 1.18 2.95 3.30
C THR A 160 -0.25 2.87 3.84
N PHE A 161 -0.41 2.90 5.15
CA PHE A 161 -1.70 2.88 5.81
C PHE A 161 -1.82 4.06 6.77
N THR A 162 -2.90 4.83 6.67
CA THR A 162 -3.22 5.82 7.71
C THR A 162 -4.14 5.17 8.73
N LEU A 163 -3.66 4.95 9.96
CA LEU A 163 -4.51 4.46 11.06
C LEU A 163 -5.13 5.65 11.78
N ASN A 164 -6.46 5.74 11.75
CA ASN A 164 -7.24 6.80 12.38
C ASN A 164 -7.87 6.28 13.68
N ASN A 165 -7.53 6.89 14.82
CA ASN A 165 -8.25 6.64 16.06
C ASN A 165 -9.57 7.45 16.10
N ASP A 166 -10.61 6.88 15.51
CA ASP A 166 -11.98 7.40 15.56
C ASP A 166 -12.81 6.80 16.71
N SER A 167 -12.18 6.04 17.60
CA SER A 167 -12.81 5.49 18.80
C SER A 167 -13.20 6.58 19.82
N ARG A 168 -13.81 6.16 20.93
CA ARG A 168 -14.19 7.07 22.02
C ARG A 168 -13.03 7.41 22.95
N GLY A 169 -12.00 6.58 22.99
CA GLY A 169 -10.86 6.69 23.90
C GLY A 169 -9.53 6.81 23.16
N SER A 170 -8.45 6.64 23.90
CA SER A 170 -7.12 6.46 23.32
C SER A 170 -6.94 5.00 22.90
N ILE A 171 -6.03 4.75 21.97
CA ILE A 171 -5.58 3.39 21.67
C ILE A 171 -4.09 3.27 21.97
N GLU A 172 -3.64 2.04 22.22
CA GLU A 172 -2.23 1.68 22.14
C GLU A 172 -1.97 1.01 20.80
N LEU A 173 -0.95 1.48 20.10
CA LEU A 173 -0.45 0.89 18.87
C LEU A 173 0.93 0.31 19.13
N LEU A 174 1.08 -1.01 19.01
CA LEU A 174 2.36 -1.70 19.05
C LEU A 174 2.77 -2.06 17.60
N PRO A 175 3.67 -1.31 16.97
CA PRO A 175 4.13 -1.59 15.61
C PRO A 175 5.10 -2.79 15.58
N ASN A 176 5.16 -3.47 14.43
CA ASN A 176 6.04 -4.60 14.18
C ASN A 176 6.87 -4.41 12.91
N HIS A 177 8.11 -3.91 13.06
CA HIS A 177 9.10 -3.73 11.98
C HIS A 177 8.58 -2.93 10.76
N VAL A 178 7.82 -1.87 11.07
CA VAL A 178 7.32 -0.85 10.13
C VAL A 178 7.84 0.52 10.54
N PHE A 179 7.58 1.55 9.75
CA PHE A 179 7.76 2.94 10.15
C PHE A 179 6.41 3.54 10.55
N VAL A 180 6.38 4.31 11.63
CA VAL A 180 5.22 5.09 12.05
C VAL A 180 5.60 6.56 12.12
N ASP A 181 4.92 7.42 11.35
CA ASP A 181 5.27 8.83 11.18
C ASP A 181 6.78 9.05 10.93
N GLU A 182 7.32 8.29 9.96
CA GLU A 182 8.74 8.27 9.58
C GLU A 182 9.71 7.71 10.64
N GLN A 183 9.25 7.38 11.84
CA GLN A 183 10.07 6.79 12.90
C GLN A 183 10.01 5.25 12.86
N PRO A 184 11.11 4.54 13.15
CA PRO A 184 11.07 3.08 13.26
C PRO A 184 10.09 2.62 14.34
N GLY A 185 9.10 1.83 13.95
CA GLY A 185 8.15 1.15 14.82
C GLY A 185 8.58 -0.30 15.06
N LEU A 186 9.25 -0.52 16.18
CA LEU A 186 9.77 -1.83 16.58
C LEU A 186 9.04 -2.31 17.86
N PRO A 187 8.73 -3.62 18.00
CA PRO A 187 8.08 -4.12 19.21
C PRO A 187 8.84 -3.79 20.50
N GLU A 188 10.18 -3.73 20.43
CA GLU A 188 11.06 -3.45 21.56
C GLU A 188 10.99 -1.99 22.03
N LEU A 189 10.47 -1.07 21.21
CA LEU A 189 10.26 0.33 21.58
C LEU A 189 8.96 0.54 22.38
N GLY A 190 8.14 -0.50 22.47
CA GLY A 190 6.87 -0.49 23.20
C GLY A 190 5.71 0.08 22.40
N ALA A 191 4.53 0.08 23.01
CA ALA A 191 3.35 0.65 22.41
C ALA A 191 3.38 2.19 22.50
N GLN A 192 2.89 2.84 21.46
CA GLN A 192 2.64 4.28 21.48
C GLN A 192 1.15 4.54 21.69
N THR A 193 0.82 5.53 22.51
CA THR A 193 -0.55 5.96 22.73
C THR A 193 -0.98 6.91 21.63
N LEU A 194 -2.12 6.62 21.00
CA LEU A 194 -2.76 7.49 20.04
C LEU A 194 -4.06 8.01 20.64
N GLU A 195 -4.10 9.32 20.92
CA GLU A 195 -5.27 9.98 21.50
C GLU A 195 -6.44 9.98 20.52
N ARG A 196 -7.64 10.18 21.06
CA ARG A 196 -8.86 10.28 20.26
C ARG A 196 -8.72 11.32 19.14
N ARG A 197 -9.12 10.94 17.92
CA ARG A 197 -9.05 11.71 16.66
C ARG A 197 -7.64 11.98 16.15
N GLN A 198 -6.62 11.37 16.73
CA GLN A 198 -5.30 11.35 16.13
C GLN A 198 -5.23 10.27 15.05
N ALA A 199 -4.30 10.46 14.13
CA ALA A 199 -3.98 9.50 13.09
C ALA A 199 -2.46 9.41 12.96
N VAL A 200 -1.98 8.25 12.52
CA VAL A 200 -0.57 8.00 12.21
C VAL A 200 -0.44 7.37 10.84
N GLU A 201 0.63 7.71 10.12
CA GLU A 201 1.03 7.03 8.90
C GLU A 201 1.89 5.82 9.25
N ILE A 202 1.51 4.65 8.76
CA ILE A 202 2.28 3.41 8.87
C ILE A 202 2.81 3.06 7.48
N VAL A 203 4.13 3.00 7.34
CA VAL A 203 4.81 2.63 6.09
C VAL A 203 5.59 1.34 6.30
N PHE A 204 5.42 0.38 5.39
CA PHE A 204 6.14 -0.88 5.48
C PHE A 204 7.63 -0.68 5.18
N SER A 205 8.48 -1.43 5.89
CA SER A 205 9.89 -1.54 5.53
C SER A 205 10.07 -2.36 4.26
N ASP A 206 11.20 -2.21 3.56
CA ASP A 206 11.49 -2.99 2.34
C ASP A 206 11.36 -4.51 2.58
N VAL A 207 11.75 -4.99 3.77
CA VAL A 207 11.63 -6.39 4.17
C VAL A 207 10.17 -6.81 4.28
N ALA A 208 9.32 -5.99 4.92
CA ALA A 208 7.89 -6.25 5.03
C ALA A 208 7.22 -6.21 3.65
N SER A 209 7.55 -5.20 2.83
CA SER A 209 7.06 -5.05 1.46
C SER A 209 7.38 -6.28 0.62
N SER A 210 8.65 -6.68 0.51
CA SER A 210 9.06 -7.84 -0.27
C SER A 210 8.46 -9.17 0.22
N TYR A 211 8.06 -9.25 1.49
CA TYR A 211 7.36 -10.41 2.02
C TYR A 211 5.89 -10.44 1.56
N VAL A 212 5.20 -9.30 1.63
CA VAL A 212 3.80 -9.12 1.19
C VAL A 212 3.63 -9.25 -0.32
N GLU A 213 4.60 -8.77 -1.10
CA GLU A 213 4.62 -8.89 -2.57
C GLU A 213 4.49 -10.32 -3.06
N LYS A 214 4.89 -11.30 -2.24
CA LYS A 214 4.76 -12.74 -2.51
C LYS A 214 3.41 -13.31 -2.06
N ALA A 215 2.44 -12.44 -1.77
CA ALA A 215 1.13 -12.76 -1.21
C ALA A 215 1.16 -13.42 0.18
N ASN A 216 2.21 -13.18 0.96
CA ASN A 216 2.27 -13.62 2.36
C ASN A 216 1.59 -12.61 3.30
N GLY A 217 0.97 -13.11 4.37
CA GLY A 217 0.43 -12.30 5.46
C GLY A 217 1.52 -11.74 6.36
N TYR A 218 1.60 -10.42 6.48
CA TYR A 218 2.53 -9.73 7.36
C TYR A 218 1.79 -9.02 8.50
N ARG A 219 1.99 -9.51 9.73
CA ARG A 219 1.47 -8.86 10.94
C ARG A 219 2.30 -7.61 11.21
N PHE A 220 1.73 -6.43 10.98
CA PHE A 220 2.46 -5.16 11.06
C PHE A 220 2.17 -4.36 12.33
N ALA A 221 1.08 -4.66 13.04
CA ALA A 221 0.72 -3.96 14.26
C ALA A 221 -0.20 -4.80 15.16
N THR A 222 -0.18 -4.48 16.44
CA THR A 222 -1.24 -4.80 17.40
C THR A 222 -1.88 -3.49 17.84
N VAL A 223 -3.22 -3.43 17.87
CA VAL A 223 -4.00 -2.28 18.35
C VAL A 223 -4.79 -2.69 19.58
N THR A 224 -4.68 -1.92 20.66
CA THR A 224 -5.47 -2.12 21.88
C THR A 224 -6.31 -0.86 22.16
N VAL A 225 -7.63 -1.02 22.27
CA VAL A 225 -8.55 0.07 22.59
C VAL A 225 -8.60 0.29 24.10
N LEU A 226 -8.24 1.48 24.56
CA LEU A 226 -8.29 1.83 25.99
C LEU A 226 -9.69 2.32 26.34
N GLN A 227 -10.33 1.65 27.29
CA GLN A 227 -11.68 1.98 27.79
C GLN A 227 -11.67 3.12 28.81
#